data_AF-A0AAV2G728-F1
#
_entry.id   AF-A0AAV2G728-F1
#
_cell.length_a   1.000
_cell.length_b   1.000
_cell.length_c   1.000
_cell.angle_alpha   90.00
_cell.angle_beta   90.00
_cell.angle_gamma   90.00
#
_symmetry.space_group_name_H-M   'P 1'
#
loop_
_entity.id
_entity.type
_entity.pdbx_description
1 polymer ?
#
loop_
_entity_poly.entity_id
_entity_poly.type
_entity_poly.pdbx_seq_one_letter_code
_entity_poly.pdbx_strand_id
1 'polypeptide(L)'
;MLTGSSRNPTAATAVNEAGWLLLSSLLSSMPKEELEDQVFDILSLWATLFSKSPEHETKQGGDLTSRICVWSAAVDALAAFVRCFITSSSVDNSILLQPVLVYLSSALSYISVLQRKDPSKIKSAVDVFIIRTLMAYQSLPDPMTYKRDHPQIMQLCTIPFREASRCKENSCLRLLLDKRDAWLGPWIPARDWLEDELRAFQGGHDGLVPCVWESELSSFPQPETINKMLVNQMLLCFGLIFATQDTNGMVSFLQMIEQCLKAGKKQIWHSASLSNICVGLLSGLKGLIALRPRPLALGILSLAHGIFQSILAEGDICASQRRASAEGLGLLARLGNDIFTAKMTRSLLSELAVATDSNYAGSMAFALGCIHRSAGGMALSTLVPPTVNSLSTLAKSPITGLQIWSLHGLLLTIEDAGFSYVSHVQVVIHGRLLHF
;
A
#
# COMPACT_ATOMS: atom_id res chain seq x y z
N MET A 1 18.21 12.89 29.43
CA MET A 1 18.28 13.65 28.16
C MET A 1 16.96 14.36 27.86
N LEU A 2 15.84 13.63 27.81
CA LEU A 2 14.51 14.19 27.48
C LEU A 2 13.92 15.17 28.52
N THR A 3 14.45 15.20 29.74
CA THR A 3 13.96 16.01 30.86
C THR A 3 14.93 17.11 31.31
N GLY A 4 16.11 17.22 30.68
CA GLY A 4 17.17 18.14 31.10
C GLY A 4 17.06 19.54 30.48
N SER A 5 17.32 20.60 31.25
CA SER A 5 17.41 21.97 30.72
C SER A 5 18.82 22.27 30.21
N SER A 6 18.93 22.68 28.94
CA SER A 6 20.20 23.13 28.33
C SER A 6 20.21 24.66 28.21
N ARG A 7 21.39 25.26 28.39
CA ARG A 7 21.59 26.72 28.24
C ARG A 7 21.59 27.18 26.77
N ASN A 8 21.76 26.28 25.81
CA ASN A 8 21.73 26.61 24.37
C ASN A 8 20.49 25.98 23.71
N PRO A 9 19.55 26.78 23.17
CA PRO A 9 18.27 26.28 22.65
C PRO A 9 18.40 25.37 21.42
N THR A 10 19.38 25.59 20.53
CA THR A 10 19.58 24.73 19.35
C THR A 10 20.26 23.42 19.71
N ALA A 11 21.21 23.45 20.65
CA ALA A 11 21.78 22.21 21.20
C ALA A 11 20.72 21.42 22.00
N ALA A 12 19.80 22.12 22.68
CA ALA A 12 18.72 21.48 23.42
C ALA A 12 17.77 20.69 22.50
N THR A 13 17.39 21.24 21.35
CA THR A 13 16.50 20.56 20.40
C THR A 13 17.18 19.34 19.78
N ALA A 14 18.44 19.44 19.39
CA ALA A 14 19.21 18.32 18.86
C ALA A 14 19.40 17.17 19.88
N VAL A 15 19.70 17.51 21.15
CA VAL A 15 19.81 16.51 22.23
C VAL A 15 18.46 15.83 22.50
N ASN A 16 17.35 16.57 22.44
CA ASN A 16 16.02 16.00 22.58
C ASN A 16 15.68 15.05 21.43
N GLU A 17 15.95 15.45 20.18
CA GLU A 17 15.76 14.59 19.01
C GLU A 17 16.56 13.29 19.13
N ALA A 18 17.86 13.38 19.44
CA ALA A 18 18.71 12.21 19.65
C ALA A 18 18.21 11.31 20.79
N GLY A 19 17.71 11.91 21.88
CA GLY A 19 17.10 11.17 22.99
C GLY A 19 15.91 10.31 22.56
N TRP A 20 15.04 10.84 21.67
CA TRP A 20 13.91 10.08 21.13
C TRP A 20 14.34 8.97 20.18
N LEU A 21 15.34 9.23 19.31
CA LEU A 21 15.86 8.20 18.41
C LEU A 21 16.53 7.05 19.17
N LEU A 22 17.27 7.36 20.24
CA LEU A 22 17.84 6.36 21.14
C LEU A 22 16.76 5.55 21.85
N LEU A 23 15.68 6.20 22.31
CA LEU A 23 14.54 5.51 22.91
C LEU A 23 13.86 4.58 21.90
N SER A 24 13.62 5.05 20.66
CA SER A 24 13.04 4.23 19.57
C SER A 24 13.89 2.98 19.29
N SER A 25 15.21 3.15 19.25
CA SER A 25 16.18 2.07 19.04
C SER A 25 16.18 1.07 20.20
N LEU A 26 16.15 1.57 21.44
CA LEU A 26 16.10 0.75 22.65
C LEU A 26 14.81 -0.07 22.70
N LEU A 27 13.65 0.56 22.48
CA LEU A 27 12.34 -0.09 22.45
C LEU A 27 12.22 -1.14 21.34
N SER A 28 12.92 -0.96 20.22
CA SER A 28 12.90 -1.92 19.11
C SER A 28 13.87 -3.09 19.30
N SER A 29 14.86 -2.97 20.20
CA SER A 29 15.95 -3.95 20.34
C SER A 29 15.91 -4.72 21.65
N MET A 30 15.37 -4.13 22.73
CA MET A 30 15.27 -4.79 24.02
C MET A 30 14.06 -5.72 24.10
N PRO A 31 14.20 -6.86 24.80
CA PRO A 31 13.07 -7.75 25.06
C PRO A 31 12.05 -7.03 25.96
N LYS A 32 10.77 -7.32 25.75
CA LYS A 32 9.66 -6.64 26.44
C LYS A 32 9.79 -6.78 27.95
N GLU A 33 10.19 -7.96 28.42
CA GLU A 33 10.30 -8.36 29.81
C GLU A 33 11.23 -7.47 30.63
N GLU A 34 12.28 -6.91 30.01
CA GLU A 34 13.22 -6.00 30.69
C GLU A 34 12.63 -4.62 30.94
N LEU A 35 11.55 -4.26 30.24
CA LEU A 35 10.97 -2.93 30.26
C LEU A 35 9.56 -2.90 30.86
N GLU A 36 8.97 -4.05 31.19
CA GLU A 36 7.59 -4.15 31.69
C GLU A 36 7.34 -3.30 32.95
N ASP A 37 8.30 -3.26 33.86
CA ASP A 37 8.20 -2.50 35.12
C ASP A 37 8.20 -0.97 34.90
N GLN A 38 8.70 -0.50 33.76
CA GLN A 38 8.88 0.93 33.45
C GLN A 38 7.91 1.43 32.38
N VAL A 39 6.95 0.61 31.93
CA VAL A 39 6.08 0.93 30.79
C VAL A 39 5.33 2.25 30.96
N PHE A 40 4.76 2.49 32.15
CA PHE A 40 4.02 3.73 32.42
C PHE A 40 4.92 4.95 32.50
N ASP A 41 6.11 4.80 33.09
CA ASP A 41 7.10 5.88 33.18
C ASP A 41 7.61 6.26 31.80
N ILE A 42 7.90 5.25 30.95
CA ILE A 42 8.25 5.44 29.54
C ILE A 42 7.11 6.17 28.82
N LEU A 43 5.86 5.68 28.94
CA LEU A 43 4.69 6.27 28.26
C LEU A 43 4.42 7.72 28.70
N SER A 44 4.77 8.08 29.94
CA SER A 44 4.61 9.44 30.46
C SER A 44 5.49 10.48 29.75
N LEU A 45 6.58 10.07 29.10
CA LEU A 45 7.53 10.97 28.43
C LEU A 45 6.88 11.79 27.31
N TRP A 46 5.84 11.25 26.66
CA TRP A 46 5.10 11.94 25.59
C TRP A 46 4.13 12.99 26.10
N ALA A 47 3.73 12.92 27.38
CA ALA A 47 2.74 13.82 27.97
C ALA A 47 3.18 15.28 27.85
N THR A 48 4.46 15.59 28.09
CA THR A 48 4.98 16.96 28.03
C THR A 48 5.04 17.54 26.62
N LEU A 49 5.12 16.69 25.59
CA LEU A 49 5.20 17.11 24.19
C LEU A 49 3.84 17.36 23.56
N PHE A 50 2.89 16.44 23.78
CA PHE A 50 1.61 16.42 23.08
C PHE A 50 0.42 16.94 23.89
N SER A 51 0.63 17.37 25.15
CA SER A 51 -0.41 18.01 25.99
C SER A 51 -0.66 19.48 25.66
N LYS A 52 0.25 20.14 24.91
CA LYS A 52 0.16 21.56 24.61
C LYS A 52 -0.67 21.82 23.35
N SER A 53 -1.21 23.03 23.23
CA SER A 53 -1.96 23.43 22.03
C SER A 53 -1.02 23.58 20.82
N PRO A 54 -1.37 22.98 19.67
CA PRO A 54 -0.58 23.05 18.44
C PRO A 54 -0.41 24.49 17.93
N GLU A 55 -1.40 25.34 18.13
CA GLU A 55 -1.34 26.73 17.68
C GLU A 55 -0.34 27.55 18.48
N HIS A 56 -0.27 27.34 19.79
CA HIS A 56 0.66 28.06 20.66
C HIS A 56 2.09 27.60 20.40
N GLU A 57 2.31 26.30 20.30
CA GLU A 57 3.63 25.75 19.98
C GLU A 57 4.08 26.24 18.61
N THR A 58 3.29 26.11 17.55
CA THR A 58 3.71 26.55 16.21
C THR A 58 3.91 28.08 16.08
N LYS A 59 3.46 28.89 17.04
CA LYS A 59 3.67 30.35 17.11
C LYS A 59 4.80 30.76 18.07
N GLN A 60 5.27 29.88 18.95
CA GLN A 60 6.44 30.15 19.79
C GLN A 60 7.66 30.47 18.92
N GLY A 61 8.38 31.54 19.26
CA GLY A 61 9.61 31.93 18.58
C GLY A 61 10.68 30.84 18.67
N GLY A 62 11.43 30.63 17.60
CA GLY A 62 12.47 29.60 17.49
C GLY A 62 12.50 28.95 16.11
N ASP A 63 13.43 28.02 15.90
CA ASP A 63 13.47 27.22 14.68
C ASP A 63 12.37 26.15 14.70
N LEU A 64 11.38 26.34 13.83
CA LEU A 64 10.25 25.42 13.69
C LEU A 64 10.68 24.07 13.11
N THR A 65 11.70 24.05 12.26
CA THR A 65 12.17 22.84 11.58
C THR A 65 12.72 21.82 12.59
N SER A 66 13.68 22.22 13.42
CA SER A 66 14.23 21.34 14.47
C SER A 66 13.18 20.83 15.45
N ARG A 67 12.17 21.66 15.77
CA ARG A 67 11.06 21.21 16.61
C ARG A 67 10.18 20.15 15.94
N ILE A 68 9.91 20.29 14.64
CA ILE A 68 9.19 19.26 13.88
C ILE A 68 10.01 17.96 13.87
N CYS A 69 11.33 18.03 13.73
CA CYS A 69 12.21 16.86 13.83
C CYS A 69 12.10 16.17 15.20
N VAL A 70 12.06 16.92 16.30
CA VAL A 70 11.82 16.38 17.65
C VAL A 70 10.46 15.69 17.76
N TRP A 71 9.37 16.32 17.31
CA TRP A 71 8.04 15.71 17.33
C TRP A 71 7.99 14.43 16.48
N SER A 72 8.67 14.47 15.34
CA SER A 72 8.79 13.33 14.45
C SER A 72 9.53 12.16 15.10
N ALA A 73 10.69 12.41 15.71
CA ALA A 73 11.44 11.38 16.44
C ALA A 73 10.64 10.82 17.62
N ALA A 74 9.86 11.66 18.32
CA ALA A 74 8.99 11.22 19.39
C ALA A 74 7.88 10.29 18.88
N VAL A 75 7.27 10.57 17.73
CA VAL A 75 6.25 9.69 17.13
C VAL A 75 6.85 8.39 16.62
N ASP A 76 8.08 8.41 16.10
CA ASP A 76 8.81 7.19 15.73
C ASP A 76 9.05 6.28 16.95
N ALA A 77 9.50 6.86 18.06
CA ALA A 77 9.63 6.15 19.34
C ALA A 77 8.27 5.63 19.85
N LEU A 78 7.18 6.36 19.61
CA LEU A 78 5.83 5.92 19.97
C LEU A 78 5.41 4.70 19.12
N ALA A 79 5.74 4.68 17.83
CA ALA A 79 5.51 3.51 16.98
C ALA A 79 6.32 2.28 17.46
N ALA A 80 7.56 2.49 17.91
CA ALA A 80 8.35 1.43 18.54
C ALA A 80 7.73 0.93 19.84
N PHE A 81 7.22 1.85 20.69
CA PHE A 81 6.49 1.51 21.90
C PHE A 81 5.25 0.64 21.60
N VAL A 82 4.44 1.04 20.61
CA VAL A 82 3.25 0.27 20.18
C VAL A 82 3.65 -1.15 19.76
N ARG A 83 4.67 -1.30 18.91
CA ARG A 83 5.15 -2.61 18.45
C ARG A 83 5.67 -3.49 19.58
N CYS A 84 6.25 -2.89 20.62
CA CYS A 84 6.82 -3.60 21.76
C CYS A 84 5.75 -4.05 22.78
N PHE A 85 4.80 -3.17 23.12
CA PHE A 85 3.87 -3.40 24.24
C PHE A 85 2.43 -3.68 23.83
N ILE A 86 1.97 -3.17 22.69
CA ILE A 86 0.57 -3.29 22.26
C ILE A 86 0.45 -4.41 21.22
N THR A 87 0.07 -5.59 21.66
CA THR A 87 -0.10 -6.79 20.81
C THR A 87 -1.57 -7.20 20.73
N SER A 88 -1.99 -7.97 19.74
CA SER A 88 -3.41 -8.31 19.55
C SER A 88 -4.04 -9.19 20.64
N SER A 89 -3.28 -9.68 21.63
CA SER A 89 -3.68 -10.78 22.52
C SER A 89 -3.76 -10.46 24.02
N SER A 90 -3.46 -9.25 24.50
CA SER A 90 -3.49 -8.94 25.95
C SER A 90 -4.70 -8.09 26.39
N VAL A 91 -5.22 -8.38 27.59
CA VAL A 91 -6.34 -7.66 28.22
C VAL A 91 -5.90 -6.26 28.69
N ASP A 92 -4.62 -6.11 29.05
CA ASP A 92 -4.03 -4.86 29.57
C ASP A 92 -3.76 -3.80 28.49
N ASN A 93 -3.87 -4.16 27.21
CA ASN A 93 -3.72 -3.23 26.09
C ASN A 93 -4.63 -2.02 26.20
N SER A 94 -5.83 -2.17 26.76
CA SER A 94 -6.82 -1.10 26.85
C SER A 94 -6.31 0.11 27.65
N ILE A 95 -5.50 -0.13 28.69
CA ILE A 95 -4.99 0.93 29.58
C ILE A 95 -3.86 1.71 28.88
N LEU A 96 -2.95 1.02 28.19
CA LEU A 96 -1.83 1.63 27.47
C LEU A 96 -2.25 2.29 26.15
N LEU A 97 -3.30 1.76 25.52
CA LEU A 97 -3.78 2.24 24.23
C LEU A 97 -4.36 3.65 24.33
N GLN A 98 -5.09 3.96 25.40
CA GLN A 98 -5.77 5.25 25.52
C GLN A 98 -4.79 6.45 25.50
N PRO A 99 -3.69 6.48 26.27
CA PRO A 99 -2.68 7.54 26.14
C PRO A 99 -2.04 7.59 24.75
N VAL A 100 -1.71 6.45 24.15
CA VAL A 100 -1.14 6.38 22.79
C VAL A 100 -2.05 7.05 21.77
N LEU A 101 -3.35 6.73 21.80
CA LEU A 101 -4.34 7.33 20.91
C LEU A 101 -4.44 8.85 21.10
N VAL A 102 -4.33 9.33 22.34
CA VAL A 102 -4.32 10.78 22.63
C VAL A 102 -3.08 11.44 22.02
N TYR A 103 -1.90 10.84 22.16
CA TYR A 103 -0.66 11.39 21.59
C TYR A 103 -0.67 11.40 20.06
N LEU A 104 -1.17 10.34 19.42
CA LEU A 104 -1.30 10.27 17.96
C LEU A 104 -2.32 11.29 17.43
N SER A 105 -3.49 11.40 18.07
CA SER A 105 -4.52 12.39 17.71
C SER A 105 -3.98 13.82 17.87
N SER A 106 -3.14 14.07 18.88
CA SER A 106 -2.41 15.33 19.03
C SER A 106 -1.42 15.54 17.87
N ALA A 107 -0.62 14.54 17.49
CA ALA A 107 0.29 14.64 16.34
C ALA A 107 -0.46 14.99 15.03
N LEU A 108 -1.63 14.41 14.77
CA LEU A 108 -2.48 14.80 13.63
C LEU A 108 -2.96 16.24 13.69
N SER A 109 -3.28 16.74 14.88
CA SER A 109 -3.65 18.14 15.08
C SER A 109 -2.49 19.08 14.74
N TYR A 110 -1.27 18.73 15.14
CA TYR A 110 -0.06 19.47 14.79
C TYR A 110 0.17 19.47 13.27
N ILE A 111 0.06 18.31 12.60
CA ILE A 111 0.14 18.20 11.14
C ILE A 111 -0.89 19.12 10.47
N SER A 112 -2.13 19.10 10.94
CA SER A 112 -3.22 19.91 10.38
C SER A 112 -2.94 21.41 10.47
N VAL A 113 -2.31 21.88 11.55
CA VAL A 113 -1.90 23.28 11.70
C VAL A 113 -0.70 23.61 10.81
N LEU A 114 0.27 22.71 10.69
CA LEU A 114 1.46 22.89 9.86
C LEU A 114 1.12 22.97 8.37
N GLN A 115 0.16 22.18 7.89
CA GLN A 115 -0.28 22.20 6.49
C GLN A 115 -0.94 23.52 6.06
N ARG A 116 -1.43 24.33 6.99
CA ARG A 116 -2.00 25.66 6.71
C ARG A 116 -0.94 26.76 6.57
N LYS A 117 0.30 26.51 7.00
CA LYS A 117 1.41 27.48 6.91
C LYS A 117 2.18 27.27 5.60
N ASP A 118 2.68 28.34 5.00
CA ASP A 118 3.40 28.30 3.72
C ASP A 118 4.63 27.37 3.82
N PRO A 119 4.69 26.25 3.06
CA PRO A 119 5.49 25.09 3.47
C PRO A 119 6.93 25.07 2.92
N SER A 120 7.34 26.00 2.06
CA SER A 120 8.56 25.79 1.24
C SER A 120 9.84 25.46 2.03
N LYS A 121 10.04 26.08 3.21
CA LYS A 121 11.23 25.85 4.07
C LYS A 121 11.09 24.68 5.04
N ILE A 122 9.86 24.32 5.43
CA ILE A 122 9.60 23.27 6.44
C ILE A 122 9.09 21.96 5.84
N LYS A 123 8.82 21.93 4.52
CA LYS A 123 8.15 20.84 3.82
C LYS A 123 8.75 19.48 4.13
N SER A 124 10.07 19.33 3.97
CA SER A 124 10.74 18.04 4.21
C SER A 124 10.52 17.53 5.64
N ALA A 125 10.70 18.39 6.65
CA ALA A 125 10.47 18.01 8.04
C ALA A 125 9.00 17.63 8.31
N VAL A 126 8.05 18.37 7.71
CA VAL A 126 6.61 18.05 7.80
C VAL A 126 6.29 16.71 7.14
N ASP A 127 6.87 16.44 5.96
CA ASP A 127 6.67 15.18 5.24
C ASP A 127 7.18 13.99 6.07
N VAL A 128 8.36 14.12 6.70
CA VAL A 128 8.90 13.12 7.64
C VAL A 128 8.00 12.93 8.86
N PHE A 129 7.42 14.01 9.39
CA PHE A 129 6.48 13.93 10.50
C PHE A 129 5.18 13.21 10.12
N ILE A 130 4.66 13.47 8.92
CA ILE A 130 3.49 12.75 8.37
C ILE A 130 3.82 11.27 8.21
N ILE A 131 4.96 10.92 7.59
CA ILE A 131 5.40 9.52 7.41
C ILE A 131 5.38 8.76 8.74
N ARG A 132 6.08 9.27 9.75
CA ARG A 132 6.20 8.60 11.05
C ARG A 132 4.85 8.52 11.77
N THR A 133 4.00 9.54 11.64
CA THR A 133 2.65 9.51 12.20
C THR A 133 1.79 8.44 11.55
N LEU A 134 1.79 8.33 10.21
CA LEU A 134 1.05 7.28 9.51
C LEU A 134 1.60 5.88 9.81
N MET A 135 2.91 5.72 9.96
CA MET A 135 3.53 4.46 10.39
C MET A 135 3.10 4.08 11.82
N ALA A 136 3.03 5.06 12.72
CA ALA A 136 2.58 4.83 14.10
C ALA A 136 1.12 4.37 14.14
N TYR A 137 0.22 4.99 13.36
CA TYR A 137 -1.16 4.49 13.23
C TYR A 137 -1.23 3.07 12.65
N GLN A 138 -0.43 2.76 11.63
CA GLN A 138 -0.38 1.43 11.04
C GLN A 138 0.21 0.36 11.97
N SER A 139 0.97 0.77 12.99
CA SER A 139 1.50 -0.16 14.00
C SER A 139 0.45 -0.62 15.02
N LEU A 140 -0.69 0.07 15.10
CA LEU A 140 -1.78 -0.33 15.99
C LEU A 140 -2.46 -1.60 15.46
N PRO A 141 -2.79 -2.57 16.34
CA PRO A 141 -3.24 -3.89 15.91
C PRO A 141 -4.65 -3.89 15.29
N ASP A 142 -5.55 -3.04 15.79
CA ASP A 142 -6.91 -2.91 15.27
C ASP A 142 -7.16 -1.47 14.77
N PRO A 143 -7.36 -1.28 13.45
CA PRO A 143 -7.65 0.02 12.87
C PRO A 143 -8.94 0.67 13.40
N MET A 144 -9.89 -0.11 13.92
CA MET A 144 -11.14 0.44 14.46
C MET A 144 -10.93 1.22 15.76
N THR A 145 -9.81 1.01 16.46
CA THR A 145 -9.49 1.66 17.74
C THR A 145 -9.35 3.19 17.60
N TYR A 146 -8.89 3.68 16.46
CA TYR A 146 -8.71 5.10 16.17
C TYR A 146 -9.72 5.65 15.16
N LYS A 147 -10.93 5.08 15.12
CA LYS A 147 -12.01 5.51 14.21
C LYS A 147 -12.32 7.01 14.26
N ARG A 148 -12.13 7.64 15.43
CA ARG A 148 -12.31 9.10 15.61
C ARG A 148 -11.38 9.92 14.70
N ASP A 149 -10.17 9.43 14.49
CA ASP A 149 -9.13 10.13 13.72
C ASP A 149 -9.20 9.80 12.22
N HIS A 150 -9.99 8.79 11.81
CA HIS A 150 -10.15 8.40 10.40
C HIS A 150 -10.42 9.57 9.45
N PRO A 151 -11.31 10.55 9.75
CA PRO A 151 -11.56 11.65 8.82
C PRO A 151 -10.31 12.49 8.52
N GLN A 152 -9.48 12.76 9.53
CA GLN A 152 -8.25 13.54 9.38
C GLN A 152 -7.19 12.72 8.63
N ILE A 153 -7.01 11.45 8.98
CA ILE A 153 -6.07 10.57 8.29
C ILE A 153 -6.47 10.40 6.82
N MET A 154 -7.77 10.26 6.52
CA MET A 154 -8.25 10.14 5.15
C MET A 154 -8.09 11.43 4.33
N GLN A 155 -8.17 12.60 4.96
CA GLN A 155 -7.84 13.86 4.27
C GLN A 155 -6.38 13.85 3.79
N LEU A 156 -5.45 13.35 4.60
CA LEU A 156 -4.06 13.14 4.20
C LEU A 156 -3.97 12.07 3.12
N CYS A 157 -4.47 10.87 3.41
CA CYS A 157 -4.27 9.69 2.58
C CYS A 157 -4.95 9.74 1.19
N THR A 158 -5.84 10.71 0.96
CA THR A 158 -6.47 10.93 -0.36
C THR A 158 -5.75 11.95 -1.26
N ILE A 159 -4.74 12.65 -0.74
CA ILE A 159 -3.91 13.59 -1.53
C ILE A 159 -3.28 12.94 -2.78
N PRO A 160 -2.75 11.70 -2.74
CA PRO A 160 -2.17 11.07 -3.94
C PRO A 160 -3.15 10.91 -5.10
N PHE A 161 -4.46 10.89 -4.82
CA PHE A 161 -5.50 10.81 -5.84
C PHE A 161 -6.00 12.21 -6.25
N ARG A 162 -6.29 13.08 -5.26
CA ARG A 162 -6.89 14.41 -5.48
C ARG A 162 -5.91 15.42 -6.05
N GLU A 163 -4.66 15.38 -5.60
CA GLU A 163 -3.58 16.29 -5.96
C GLU A 163 -2.41 15.51 -6.59
N ALA A 164 -2.74 14.60 -7.51
CA ALA A 164 -1.77 13.70 -8.14
C ALA A 164 -0.58 14.41 -8.80
N SER A 165 -0.77 15.65 -9.29
CA SER A 165 0.30 16.48 -9.86
C SER A 165 1.42 16.83 -8.88
N ARG A 166 1.14 16.81 -7.57
CA ARG A 166 2.11 17.12 -6.50
C ARG A 166 2.82 15.87 -5.96
N CYS A 167 2.37 14.68 -6.34
CA CYS A 167 2.83 13.42 -5.79
C CYS A 167 3.76 12.69 -6.76
N LYS A 168 4.79 12.04 -6.23
CA LYS A 168 5.62 11.11 -7.01
C LYS A 168 4.93 9.74 -7.12
N GLU A 169 5.47 8.91 -8.00
CA GLU A 169 5.10 7.49 -8.05
C GLU A 169 5.56 6.76 -6.79
N ASN A 170 4.72 5.87 -6.28
CA ASN A 170 5.01 4.94 -5.19
C ASN A 170 6.02 3.83 -5.60
N SER A 171 6.45 3.04 -4.62
CA SER A 171 7.23 1.79 -4.82
C SER A 171 6.56 0.54 -4.22
N CYS A 172 5.35 0.67 -3.66
CA CYS A 172 4.68 -0.39 -2.92
C CYS A 172 4.15 -1.54 -3.78
N LEU A 173 3.99 -1.39 -5.10
CA LEU A 173 3.44 -2.45 -5.94
C LEU A 173 4.24 -3.75 -5.86
N ARG A 174 5.57 -3.68 -5.71
CA ARG A 174 6.41 -4.87 -5.56
C ARG A 174 6.05 -5.69 -4.30
N LEU A 175 5.72 -5.00 -3.21
CA LEU A 175 5.33 -5.61 -1.93
C LEU A 175 3.90 -6.13 -1.96
N LEU A 176 3.02 -5.42 -2.68
CA LEU A 176 1.60 -5.73 -2.72
C LEU A 176 1.23 -6.78 -3.76
N LEU A 177 1.98 -7.00 -4.84
CA LEU A 177 1.59 -7.97 -5.87
C LEU A 177 2.02 -9.40 -5.51
N ASP A 178 1.33 -10.39 -6.07
CA ASP A 178 1.70 -11.79 -5.91
C ASP A 178 3.11 -12.04 -6.48
N LYS A 179 4.00 -12.56 -5.63
CA LYS A 179 5.40 -12.81 -5.97
C LYS A 179 5.56 -13.88 -7.06
N ARG A 180 4.59 -14.79 -7.21
CA ARG A 180 4.61 -15.83 -8.26
C ARG A 180 4.57 -15.23 -9.67
N ASP A 181 3.99 -14.05 -9.81
CA ASP A 181 3.88 -13.35 -11.10
C ASP A 181 5.04 -12.38 -11.36
N ALA A 182 6.09 -12.36 -10.51
CA ALA A 182 7.20 -11.40 -10.55
C ALA A 182 7.81 -11.24 -11.97
N TRP A 183 7.93 -12.36 -12.69
CA TRP A 183 8.42 -12.49 -14.06
C TRP A 183 7.70 -11.63 -15.10
N LEU A 184 6.44 -11.27 -14.85
CA LEU A 184 5.64 -10.43 -15.75
C LEU A 184 5.87 -8.93 -15.52
N GLY A 185 6.60 -8.52 -14.49
CA GLY A 185 6.86 -7.12 -14.17
C GLY A 185 8.33 -6.71 -14.35
N PRO A 186 8.69 -5.46 -14.03
CA PRO A 186 10.09 -5.05 -14.04
C PRO A 186 10.94 -5.73 -12.95
N TRP A 187 10.32 -6.47 -12.03
CA TRP A 187 10.99 -7.14 -10.91
C TRP A 187 11.31 -8.59 -11.27
N ILE A 188 12.27 -8.77 -12.18
CA ILE A 188 12.74 -10.10 -12.56
C ILE A 188 13.43 -10.73 -11.34
N PRO A 189 12.92 -11.86 -10.81
CA PRO A 189 13.55 -12.55 -9.70
C PRO A 189 15.01 -12.85 -10.01
N ALA A 190 15.87 -12.58 -9.04
CA ALA A 190 17.27 -12.89 -9.07
C ALA A 190 17.52 -14.36 -8.72
N ARG A 191 18.79 -14.78 -8.68
CA ARG A 191 19.10 -16.17 -8.31
C ARG A 191 18.74 -16.47 -6.86
N ASP A 192 18.83 -15.46 -6.00
CA ASP A 192 18.49 -15.53 -4.60
C ASP A 192 17.77 -14.25 -4.12
N TRP A 193 17.27 -14.31 -2.88
CA TRP A 193 16.48 -13.25 -2.26
C TRP A 193 17.29 -12.00 -1.93
N LEU A 194 18.61 -12.11 -1.71
CA LEU A 194 19.50 -10.97 -1.42
C LEU A 194 19.74 -10.15 -2.68
N GLU A 195 20.04 -10.80 -3.80
CA GLU A 195 20.15 -10.15 -5.10
C GLU A 195 18.81 -9.44 -5.47
N ASP A 196 17.68 -10.05 -5.12
CA ASP A 196 16.36 -9.46 -5.30
C ASP A 196 16.17 -8.19 -4.47
N GLU A 197 16.59 -8.21 -3.21
CA GLU A 197 16.55 -7.07 -2.31
C GLU A 197 17.46 -5.94 -2.83
N LEU A 198 18.68 -6.28 -3.28
CA LEU A 198 19.60 -5.34 -3.93
C LEU A 198 19.00 -4.68 -5.18
N ARG A 199 18.25 -5.42 -6.01
CA ARG A 199 17.52 -4.87 -7.17
C ARG A 199 16.29 -4.04 -6.78
N ALA A 200 15.81 -4.14 -5.54
CA ALA A 200 14.66 -3.39 -5.05
C ALA A 200 14.98 -1.94 -4.74
N PHE A 201 16.26 -1.61 -4.55
CA PHE A 201 16.64 -0.28 -4.12
C PHE A 201 16.41 0.76 -5.22
N GLN A 202 15.51 1.68 -4.91
CA GLN A 202 15.22 2.88 -5.72
C GLN A 202 15.40 4.15 -4.88
N GLY A 203 16.39 4.12 -4.00
CA GLY A 203 16.61 5.16 -3.02
C GLY A 203 17.19 6.45 -3.56
N GLY A 204 17.26 7.44 -2.69
CA GLY A 204 17.93 8.70 -2.94
C GLY A 204 18.67 9.18 -1.69
N HIS A 205 19.46 10.23 -1.86
CA HIS A 205 20.27 10.85 -0.80
C HIS A 205 19.43 11.40 0.37
N ASP A 206 18.13 11.63 0.18
CA ASP A 206 17.21 12.22 1.15
C ASP A 206 16.39 11.17 1.94
N GLY A 207 16.70 9.87 1.87
CA GLY A 207 15.91 8.87 2.58
C GLY A 207 16.06 8.90 4.12
N LEU A 208 15.11 8.28 4.83
CA LEU A 208 14.97 8.38 6.30
C LEU A 208 16.06 7.66 7.10
N VAL A 209 16.79 6.72 6.49
CA VAL A 209 17.84 5.95 7.17
C VAL A 209 19.18 6.64 6.89
N PRO A 210 19.77 7.36 7.85
CA PRO A 210 21.07 7.98 7.61
C PRO A 210 22.14 6.90 7.47
N CYS A 211 23.00 7.01 6.46
CA CYS A 211 24.29 6.33 6.49
C CYS A 211 25.12 7.02 7.57
N VAL A 212 25.30 6.36 8.73
CA VAL A 212 25.94 6.95 9.92
C VAL A 212 27.40 7.35 9.66
N TRP A 213 28.00 6.86 8.58
CA TRP A 213 29.45 6.83 8.39
C TRP A 213 29.99 7.60 7.19
N GLU A 214 29.17 8.22 6.32
CA GLU A 214 29.67 8.83 5.08
C GLU A 214 29.16 10.25 4.81
N SER A 215 30.08 11.15 4.44
CA SER A 215 29.76 12.48 3.91
C SER A 215 29.45 12.46 2.41
N GLU A 216 30.04 11.53 1.64
CA GLU A 216 29.76 11.28 0.22
C GLU A 216 30.34 9.90 -0.15
N LEU A 217 29.48 8.94 -0.58
CA LEU A 217 29.71 7.89 -1.58
C LEU A 217 28.47 6.98 -1.68
N SER A 218 27.73 6.98 -2.80
CA SER A 218 26.69 5.95 -3.03
C SER A 218 27.27 4.73 -3.72
N SER A 219 28.19 4.03 -3.06
CA SER A 219 28.59 2.67 -3.44
C SER A 219 27.61 1.61 -2.93
N PHE A 220 26.69 2.00 -2.04
CA PHE A 220 25.69 1.14 -1.43
C PHE A 220 24.25 1.52 -1.83
N PRO A 221 23.31 0.57 -1.75
CA PRO A 221 21.92 0.84 -2.04
C PRO A 221 21.32 1.87 -1.06
N GLN A 222 20.65 2.89 -1.59
CA GLN A 222 20.12 4.01 -0.80
C GLN A 222 18.70 3.74 -0.28
N PRO A 223 18.30 4.29 0.88
CA PRO A 223 16.92 4.23 1.36
C PRO A 223 15.96 5.01 0.45
N GLU A 224 14.67 4.63 0.47
CA GLU A 224 13.64 5.35 -0.28
C GLU A 224 13.60 6.84 0.08
N THR A 225 13.53 7.69 -0.94
CA THR A 225 13.40 9.15 -0.80
C THR A 225 12.18 9.51 0.07
N ILE A 226 12.24 10.62 0.82
CA ILE A 226 11.12 11.10 1.66
C ILE A 226 9.82 11.22 0.84
N ASN A 227 9.88 11.76 -0.38
CA ASN A 227 8.69 11.94 -1.22
C ASN A 227 8.01 10.60 -1.59
N LYS A 228 8.80 9.57 -1.94
CA LYS A 228 8.26 8.23 -2.24
C LYS A 228 7.70 7.57 -0.98
N MET A 229 8.45 7.61 0.12
CA MET A 229 8.01 7.04 1.40
C MET A 229 6.71 7.69 1.89
N LEU A 230 6.57 9.01 1.74
CA LEU A 230 5.34 9.73 2.07
C LEU A 230 4.14 9.17 1.29
N VAL A 231 4.26 9.08 -0.04
CA VAL A 231 3.20 8.53 -0.88
C VAL A 231 2.91 7.07 -0.51
N ASN A 232 3.94 6.25 -0.27
CA ASN A 232 3.80 4.87 0.17
C ASN A 232 2.96 4.77 1.45
N GLN A 233 3.32 5.52 2.50
CA GLN A 233 2.59 5.47 3.78
C GLN A 233 1.16 6.01 3.65
N MET A 234 0.93 7.04 2.84
CA MET A 234 -0.42 7.55 2.57
C MET A 234 -1.31 6.50 1.90
N LEU A 235 -0.79 5.77 0.92
CA LEU A 235 -1.56 4.76 0.18
C LEU A 235 -1.78 3.47 0.98
N LEU A 236 -0.81 3.05 1.80
CA LEU A 236 -0.97 1.90 2.68
C LEU A 236 -1.97 2.20 3.81
N CYS A 237 -1.85 3.38 4.44
CA CYS A 237 -2.79 3.82 5.46
C CYS A 237 -4.20 4.06 4.90
N PHE A 238 -4.31 4.59 3.66
CA PHE A 238 -5.58 4.65 2.94
C PHE A 238 -6.26 3.29 2.88
N GLY A 239 -5.53 2.24 2.46
CA GLY A 239 -6.08 0.90 2.34
C GLY A 239 -6.61 0.34 3.66
N LEU A 240 -5.84 0.53 4.73
CA LEU A 240 -6.21 0.11 6.08
C LEU A 240 -7.53 0.75 6.53
N ILE A 241 -7.64 2.07 6.37
CA ILE A 241 -8.85 2.80 6.78
C ILE A 241 -10.01 2.52 5.83
N PHE A 242 -9.78 2.41 4.53
CA PHE A 242 -10.78 2.05 3.53
C PHE A 242 -11.47 0.73 3.90
N ALA A 243 -10.71 -0.27 4.34
CA ALA A 243 -11.24 -1.57 4.73
C ALA A 243 -12.19 -1.53 5.95
N THR A 244 -12.05 -0.49 6.79
CA THR A 244 -12.89 -0.29 7.97
C THR A 244 -14.15 0.54 7.73
N GLN A 245 -14.27 1.19 6.58
CA GLN A 245 -15.40 2.08 6.29
C GLN A 245 -16.73 1.34 6.18
N ASP A 246 -17.83 2.06 6.32
CA ASP A 246 -19.14 1.53 5.95
C ASP A 246 -19.32 1.53 4.42
N THR A 247 -20.42 0.96 3.95
CA THR A 247 -20.71 0.85 2.51
C THR A 247 -20.73 2.22 1.82
N ASN A 248 -21.29 3.24 2.47
CA ASN A 248 -21.40 4.59 1.92
C ASN A 248 -20.02 5.25 1.82
N GLY A 249 -19.19 5.13 2.85
CA GLY A 249 -17.81 5.61 2.83
C GLY A 249 -17.01 4.98 1.70
N MET A 250 -17.06 3.65 1.56
CA MET A 250 -16.35 2.96 0.47
C MET A 250 -16.80 3.43 -0.92
N VAL A 251 -18.11 3.55 -1.15
CA VAL A 251 -18.66 4.03 -2.43
C VAL A 251 -18.19 5.45 -2.72
N SER A 252 -18.22 6.35 -1.73
CA SER A 252 -17.76 7.74 -1.90
C SER A 252 -16.28 7.80 -2.29
N PHE A 253 -15.42 7.00 -1.65
CA PHE A 253 -13.99 6.95 -1.99
C PHE A 253 -13.74 6.38 -3.38
N LEU A 254 -14.43 5.31 -3.76
CA LEU A 254 -14.30 4.73 -5.10
C LEU A 254 -14.77 5.71 -6.18
N GLN A 255 -15.88 6.42 -5.98
CA GLN A 255 -16.35 7.44 -6.91
C GLN A 255 -15.36 8.61 -7.04
N MET A 256 -14.73 9.03 -5.94
CA MET A 256 -13.69 10.04 -5.97
C MET A 256 -12.48 9.57 -6.79
N ILE A 257 -12.00 8.34 -6.57
CA ILE A 257 -10.91 7.74 -7.34
C ILE A 257 -11.28 7.66 -8.83
N GLU A 258 -12.50 7.24 -9.16
CA GLU A 258 -12.97 7.16 -10.55
C GLU A 258 -12.98 8.54 -11.23
N GLN A 259 -13.39 9.59 -10.52
CA GLN A 259 -13.36 10.96 -11.02
C GLN A 259 -11.92 11.45 -11.24
N CYS A 260 -11.03 11.20 -10.28
CA CYS A 260 -9.61 11.55 -10.38
C CYS A 260 -8.93 10.82 -11.55
N LEU A 261 -9.24 9.54 -11.75
CA LEU A 261 -8.76 8.74 -12.88
C LEU A 261 -9.16 9.39 -14.22
N LYS A 262 -10.43 9.76 -14.37
CA LYS A 262 -10.95 10.39 -15.60
C LYS A 262 -10.31 11.77 -15.85
N ALA A 263 -10.08 12.56 -14.82
CA ALA A 263 -9.46 13.88 -14.92
C ALA A 263 -7.98 13.82 -15.33
N GLY A 264 -7.27 12.74 -15.00
CA GLY A 264 -5.83 12.59 -15.23
C GLY A 264 -5.41 12.22 -16.65
N LYS A 265 -6.28 11.64 -17.48
CA LYS A 265 -5.92 10.91 -18.73
C LYS A 265 -4.96 11.59 -19.72
N LYS A 266 -4.86 12.92 -19.73
CA LYS A 266 -4.00 13.68 -20.65
C LYS A 266 -2.80 14.36 -19.97
N GLN A 267 -2.55 14.01 -18.72
CA GLN A 267 -1.57 14.69 -17.88
C GLN A 267 -0.29 13.86 -17.77
N ILE A 268 0.85 14.54 -17.65
CA ILE A 268 2.17 13.88 -17.57
C ILE A 268 2.29 12.99 -16.33
N TRP A 269 1.63 13.38 -15.23
CA TRP A 269 1.59 12.64 -13.98
C TRP A 269 0.58 11.48 -13.96
N HIS A 270 -0.16 11.25 -15.06
CA HIS A 270 -1.22 10.23 -15.12
C HIS A 270 -0.70 8.83 -14.80
N SER A 271 0.42 8.41 -15.39
CA SER A 271 0.98 7.08 -15.15
C SER A 271 1.36 6.86 -13.66
N ALA A 272 1.96 7.87 -13.02
CA ALA A 272 2.24 7.81 -11.58
C ALA A 272 0.94 7.74 -10.75
N SER A 273 -0.10 8.49 -11.16
CA SER A 273 -1.42 8.44 -10.54
C SER A 273 -2.07 7.06 -10.66
N LEU A 274 -1.99 6.41 -11.83
CA LEU A 274 -2.48 5.04 -12.04
C LEU A 274 -1.82 4.06 -11.07
N SER A 275 -0.50 4.14 -10.94
CA SER A 275 0.28 3.33 -10.01
C SER A 275 -0.18 3.55 -8.56
N ASN A 276 -0.40 4.80 -8.16
CA ASN A 276 -0.88 5.17 -6.83
C ASN A 276 -2.31 4.66 -6.57
N ILE A 277 -3.23 4.79 -7.55
CA ILE A 277 -4.59 4.22 -7.50
C ILE A 277 -4.53 2.72 -7.31
N CYS A 278 -3.69 2.03 -8.08
CA CYS A 278 -3.50 0.59 -7.97
C CYS A 278 -3.06 0.17 -6.56
N VAL A 279 -2.06 0.83 -5.98
CA VAL A 279 -1.60 0.54 -4.60
C VAL A 279 -2.71 0.78 -3.58
N GLY A 280 -3.38 1.93 -3.63
CA GLY A 280 -4.44 2.26 -2.66
C GLY A 280 -5.62 1.29 -2.71
N LEU A 281 -6.02 0.86 -3.92
CA LEU A 281 -7.08 -0.12 -4.09
C LEU A 281 -6.62 -1.53 -3.66
N LEU A 282 -5.43 -1.97 -4.05
CA LEU A 282 -4.90 -3.28 -3.66
C LEU A 282 -4.71 -3.39 -2.15
N SER A 283 -4.13 -2.36 -1.50
CA SER A 283 -3.98 -2.33 -0.04
C SER A 283 -5.34 -2.39 0.64
N GLY A 284 -6.33 -1.65 0.14
CA GLY A 284 -7.71 -1.66 0.64
C GLY A 284 -8.41 -3.01 0.48
N LEU A 285 -8.33 -3.63 -0.70
CA LEU A 285 -8.96 -4.92 -0.96
C LEU A 285 -8.30 -6.05 -0.16
N LYS A 286 -6.97 -6.03 0.00
CA LYS A 286 -6.26 -6.99 0.85
C LYS A 286 -6.62 -6.80 2.32
N GLY A 287 -6.72 -5.55 2.79
CA GLY A 287 -7.23 -5.22 4.11
C GLY A 287 -8.66 -5.71 4.34
N LEU A 288 -9.54 -5.59 3.34
CA LEU A 288 -10.91 -6.10 3.41
C LEU A 288 -10.96 -7.62 3.54
N ILE A 289 -10.09 -8.34 2.84
CA ILE A 289 -10.03 -9.80 2.96
C ILE A 289 -9.55 -10.21 4.36
N ALA A 290 -8.59 -9.48 4.92
CA ALA A 290 -8.10 -9.74 6.27
C ALA A 290 -9.16 -9.43 7.35
N LEU A 291 -9.96 -8.37 7.17
CA LEU A 291 -10.89 -7.89 8.18
C LEU A 291 -12.33 -8.42 8.04
N ARG A 292 -12.75 -8.86 6.84
CA ARG A 292 -14.15 -9.22 6.57
C ARG A 292 -14.28 -10.63 5.97
N PRO A 293 -15.03 -11.52 6.62
CA PRO A 293 -15.38 -12.84 6.05
C PRO A 293 -16.61 -12.79 5.13
N ARG A 294 -17.30 -11.64 5.01
CA ARG A 294 -18.54 -11.51 4.24
C ARG A 294 -18.31 -10.88 2.86
N PRO A 295 -19.05 -11.31 1.83
CA PRO A 295 -19.01 -10.67 0.51
C PRO A 295 -19.33 -9.18 0.58
N LEU A 296 -18.67 -8.38 -0.25
CA LEU A 296 -18.93 -6.96 -0.39
C LEU A 296 -20.26 -6.70 -1.11
N ALA A 297 -20.84 -5.53 -0.84
CA ALA A 297 -22.03 -5.07 -1.55
C ALA A 297 -21.74 -4.91 -3.06
N LEU A 298 -22.71 -5.31 -3.89
CA LEU A 298 -22.58 -5.29 -5.36
C LEU A 298 -22.19 -3.91 -5.91
N GLY A 299 -22.66 -2.82 -5.31
CA GLY A 299 -22.30 -1.46 -5.72
C GLY A 299 -20.80 -1.17 -5.58
N ILE A 300 -20.16 -1.61 -4.50
CA ILE A 300 -18.72 -1.46 -4.27
C ILE A 300 -17.94 -2.29 -5.29
N LEU A 301 -18.35 -3.56 -5.47
CA LEU A 301 -17.73 -4.48 -6.42
C LEU A 301 -17.80 -3.93 -7.85
N SER A 302 -18.94 -3.36 -8.24
CA SER A 302 -19.16 -2.83 -9.59
C SER A 302 -18.33 -1.58 -9.87
N LEU A 303 -18.22 -0.66 -8.89
CA LEU A 303 -17.37 0.54 -9.01
C LEU A 303 -15.89 0.17 -9.09
N ALA A 304 -15.42 -0.71 -8.21
CA ALA A 304 -14.03 -1.16 -8.20
C ALA A 304 -13.68 -1.92 -9.50
N HIS A 305 -14.58 -2.78 -9.99
CA HIS A 305 -14.44 -3.44 -11.28
C HIS A 305 -14.31 -2.41 -12.42
N GLY A 306 -15.20 -1.41 -12.47
CA GLY A 306 -15.14 -0.35 -13.48
C GLY A 306 -13.84 0.44 -13.47
N ILE A 307 -13.27 0.72 -12.29
CA ILE A 307 -11.97 1.39 -12.16
C ILE A 307 -10.85 0.52 -12.75
N PHE A 308 -10.71 -0.73 -12.31
CA PHE A 308 -9.65 -1.61 -12.82
C PHE A 308 -9.81 -1.89 -14.32
N GLN A 309 -11.03 -2.11 -14.79
CA GLN A 309 -11.30 -2.31 -16.22
C GLN A 309 -10.96 -1.05 -17.03
N SER A 310 -11.28 0.14 -16.52
CA SER A 310 -10.88 1.40 -17.15
C SER A 310 -9.36 1.54 -17.23
N ILE A 311 -8.60 1.11 -16.21
CA ILE A 311 -7.14 1.13 -16.24
C ILE A 311 -6.61 0.11 -17.26
N LEU A 312 -7.14 -1.11 -17.27
CA LEU A 312 -6.71 -2.16 -18.20
C LEU A 312 -6.95 -1.79 -19.67
N ALA A 313 -8.04 -1.06 -19.93
CA ALA A 313 -8.39 -0.55 -21.26
C ALA A 313 -7.50 0.60 -21.75
N GLU A 314 -6.64 1.17 -20.89
CA GLU A 314 -5.62 2.12 -21.32
C GLU A 314 -4.48 1.37 -22.02
N GLY A 315 -4.28 1.62 -23.31
CA GLY A 315 -3.33 0.88 -24.14
C GLY A 315 -1.85 1.10 -23.79
N ASP A 316 -1.53 2.13 -22.98
CA ASP A 316 -0.16 2.55 -22.63
C ASP A 316 0.19 2.29 -21.15
N ILE A 317 -0.43 1.29 -20.53
CA ILE A 317 -0.09 0.91 -19.15
C ILE A 317 1.17 0.06 -19.08
N CYS A 318 1.97 0.29 -18.06
CA CYS A 318 3.15 -0.53 -17.79
C CYS A 318 2.77 -1.90 -17.20
N ALA A 319 3.72 -2.83 -17.21
CA ALA A 319 3.47 -4.21 -16.79
C ALA A 319 3.06 -4.33 -15.31
N SER A 320 3.59 -3.48 -14.42
CA SER A 320 3.20 -3.45 -13.00
C SER A 320 1.76 -2.96 -12.81
N GLN A 321 1.32 -1.93 -13.54
CA GLN A 321 -0.07 -1.45 -13.53
C GLN A 321 -1.02 -2.51 -14.08
N ARG A 322 -0.65 -3.19 -15.18
CA ARG A 322 -1.42 -4.30 -15.74
C ARG A 322 -1.60 -5.41 -14.71
N ARG A 323 -0.51 -5.82 -14.05
CA ARG A 323 -0.55 -6.83 -12.99
C ARG A 323 -1.45 -6.41 -11.84
N ALA A 324 -1.32 -5.17 -11.39
CA ALA A 324 -2.09 -4.65 -10.29
C ALA A 324 -3.58 -4.61 -10.55
N SER A 325 -4.00 -4.15 -11.74
CA SER A 325 -5.41 -4.11 -12.10
C SER A 325 -5.98 -5.51 -12.29
N ALA A 326 -5.24 -6.43 -12.91
CA ALA A 326 -5.66 -7.83 -13.09
C ALA A 326 -5.75 -8.59 -11.76
N GLU A 327 -4.76 -8.46 -10.87
CA GLU A 327 -4.82 -9.02 -9.51
C GLU A 327 -5.97 -8.37 -8.72
N GLY A 328 -6.20 -7.06 -8.88
CA GLY A 328 -7.34 -6.36 -8.31
C GLY A 328 -8.69 -7.00 -8.68
N LEU A 329 -8.90 -7.33 -9.96
CA LEU A 329 -10.09 -8.08 -10.39
C LEU A 329 -10.17 -9.48 -9.75
N GLY A 330 -9.03 -10.15 -9.56
CA GLY A 330 -8.96 -11.38 -8.77
C GLY A 330 -9.39 -11.20 -7.31
N LEU A 331 -8.91 -10.15 -6.64
CA LEU A 331 -9.32 -9.85 -5.27
C LEU A 331 -10.82 -9.52 -5.19
N LEU A 332 -11.39 -8.85 -6.20
CA LEU A 332 -12.84 -8.64 -6.30
C LEU A 332 -13.62 -9.95 -6.47
N ALA A 333 -13.08 -10.92 -7.20
CA ALA A 333 -13.68 -12.26 -7.29
C ALA A 333 -13.74 -12.96 -5.92
N ARG A 334 -12.70 -12.80 -5.09
CA ARG A 334 -12.66 -13.36 -3.72
C ARG A 334 -13.57 -12.62 -2.74
N LEU A 335 -13.73 -11.31 -2.92
CA LEU A 335 -14.61 -10.45 -2.10
C LEU A 335 -16.07 -10.48 -2.58
N GLY A 336 -16.33 -11.01 -3.77
CA GLY A 336 -17.66 -11.22 -4.31
C GLY A 336 -18.28 -12.54 -3.87
N ASN A 337 -19.49 -12.81 -4.36
CA ASN A 337 -20.09 -14.13 -4.30
C ASN A 337 -19.90 -14.86 -5.64
N ASP A 338 -20.16 -16.16 -5.66
CA ASP A 338 -19.99 -17.00 -6.86
C ASP A 338 -20.77 -16.46 -8.07
N ILE A 339 -21.95 -15.87 -7.84
CA ILE A 339 -22.80 -15.28 -8.88
C ILE A 339 -22.10 -14.08 -9.53
N PHE A 340 -21.58 -13.16 -8.72
CA PHE A 340 -20.84 -11.99 -9.18
C PHE A 340 -19.59 -12.43 -9.95
N THR A 341 -18.82 -13.36 -9.38
CA THR A 341 -17.56 -13.82 -9.97
C THR A 341 -17.78 -14.53 -11.30
N ALA A 342 -18.79 -15.40 -11.40
CA ALA A 342 -19.16 -16.05 -12.66
C ALA A 342 -19.65 -15.03 -13.69
N LYS A 343 -20.44 -14.02 -13.30
CA LYS A 343 -20.89 -12.94 -14.19
C LYS A 343 -19.71 -12.12 -14.73
N MET A 344 -18.79 -11.72 -13.85
CA MET A 344 -17.59 -10.97 -14.22
C MET A 344 -16.72 -11.76 -15.20
N THR A 345 -16.49 -13.04 -14.91
CA THR A 345 -15.71 -13.96 -15.79
C THR A 345 -16.35 -14.09 -17.17
N ARG A 346 -17.67 -14.28 -17.25
CA ARG A 346 -18.39 -14.34 -18.54
C ARG A 346 -18.31 -13.04 -19.32
N SER A 347 -18.41 -11.89 -18.65
CA SER A 347 -18.27 -10.56 -19.28
C SER A 347 -16.90 -10.44 -19.95
N LEU A 348 -15.83 -10.71 -19.20
CA LEU A 348 -14.46 -10.64 -19.71
C LEU A 348 -14.23 -11.63 -20.86
N LEU A 349 -14.77 -12.85 -20.81
CA LEU A 349 -14.69 -13.80 -21.93
C LEU A 349 -15.41 -13.29 -23.18
N SER A 350 -16.57 -12.67 -23.03
CA SER A 350 -17.32 -12.09 -24.14
C SER A 350 -16.61 -10.90 -24.77
N GLU A 351 -16.00 -10.03 -23.95
CA GLU A 351 -15.20 -8.90 -24.41
C GLU A 351 -13.91 -9.35 -25.10
N LEU A 352 -13.24 -10.37 -24.54
CA LEU A 352 -12.01 -10.93 -25.10
C LEU A 352 -12.24 -11.53 -26.50
N ALA A 353 -13.41 -12.12 -26.75
CA ALA A 353 -13.75 -12.69 -28.05
C ALA A 353 -13.85 -11.65 -29.18
N VAL A 354 -14.14 -10.38 -28.84
CA VAL A 354 -14.29 -9.27 -29.80
C VAL A 354 -13.15 -8.25 -29.70
N ALA A 355 -12.16 -8.47 -28.83
CA ALA A 355 -11.06 -7.56 -28.60
C ALA A 355 -10.14 -7.47 -29.82
N THR A 356 -10.00 -6.28 -30.38
CA THR A 356 -9.10 -6.01 -31.51
C THR A 356 -7.72 -5.52 -31.05
N ASP A 357 -7.66 -4.81 -29.92
CA ASP A 357 -6.39 -4.38 -29.33
C ASP A 357 -5.70 -5.55 -28.61
N SER A 358 -4.48 -5.85 -29.06
CA SER A 358 -3.65 -6.92 -28.50
C SER A 358 -3.16 -6.62 -27.09
N ASN A 359 -2.95 -5.34 -26.74
CA ASN A 359 -2.54 -4.96 -25.39
C ASN A 359 -3.69 -5.18 -24.40
N TYR A 360 -4.88 -4.68 -24.72
CA TYR A 360 -6.08 -4.92 -23.92
C TYR A 360 -6.45 -6.42 -23.85
N ALA A 361 -6.37 -7.15 -24.97
CA ALA A 361 -6.60 -8.59 -24.97
C ALA A 361 -5.62 -9.34 -24.05
N GLY A 362 -4.34 -8.96 -24.03
CA GLY A 362 -3.34 -9.51 -23.10
C GLY A 362 -3.66 -9.19 -21.64
N SER A 363 -4.07 -7.96 -21.35
CA SER A 363 -4.55 -7.53 -20.02
C SER A 363 -5.73 -8.38 -19.53
N MET A 364 -6.76 -8.56 -20.38
CA MET A 364 -7.92 -9.39 -20.05
C MET A 364 -7.57 -10.86 -19.89
N ALA A 365 -6.68 -11.38 -20.73
CA ALA A 365 -6.21 -12.76 -20.65
C ALA A 365 -5.54 -13.05 -19.30
N PHE A 366 -4.67 -12.15 -18.83
CA PHE A 366 -4.04 -12.27 -17.53
C PHE A 366 -5.04 -12.08 -16.37
N ALA A 367 -5.97 -11.12 -16.49
CA ALA A 367 -7.02 -10.90 -15.49
C ALA A 367 -7.93 -12.12 -15.28
N LEU A 368 -8.29 -12.83 -16.36
CA LEU A 368 -9.04 -14.09 -16.26
C LEU A 368 -8.27 -15.14 -15.43
N GLY A 369 -6.96 -15.27 -15.65
CA GLY A 369 -6.10 -16.15 -14.84
C GLY A 369 -6.10 -15.75 -13.35
N CYS A 370 -5.95 -14.45 -13.05
CA CYS A 370 -6.02 -13.94 -11.68
C CYS A 370 -7.37 -14.20 -10.99
N ILE A 371 -8.48 -14.12 -11.75
CA ILE A 371 -9.83 -14.43 -11.24
C ILE A 371 -9.95 -15.91 -10.91
N HIS A 372 -9.53 -16.80 -11.81
CA HIS A 372 -9.51 -18.25 -11.53
C HIS A 372 -8.67 -18.58 -10.32
N ARG A 373 -7.49 -17.97 -10.18
CA ARG A 373 -6.64 -18.13 -9.01
C ARG A 373 -7.27 -17.69 -7.70
N SER A 374 -8.02 -16.59 -7.73
CA SER A 374 -8.57 -16.00 -6.51
C SER A 374 -9.89 -16.66 -6.08
N ALA A 375 -10.69 -17.13 -7.04
CA ALA A 375 -11.98 -17.79 -6.80
C ALA A 375 -11.85 -19.30 -6.60
N GLY A 376 -10.85 -19.93 -7.23
CA GLY A 376 -10.62 -21.37 -7.22
C GLY A 376 -11.45 -22.14 -8.26
N GLY A 377 -10.96 -23.32 -8.65
CA GLY A 377 -11.52 -24.14 -9.72
C GLY A 377 -12.90 -24.73 -9.46
N MET A 378 -13.35 -24.84 -8.20
CA MET A 378 -14.70 -25.33 -7.89
C MET A 378 -15.77 -24.29 -8.24
N ALA A 379 -15.57 -23.03 -7.83
CA ALA A 379 -16.50 -21.93 -8.06
C ALA A 379 -16.69 -21.62 -9.56
N LEU A 380 -15.62 -21.78 -10.34
CA LEU A 380 -15.60 -21.48 -11.77
C LEU A 380 -15.49 -22.70 -12.68
N SER A 381 -15.75 -23.90 -12.17
CA SER A 381 -15.62 -25.18 -12.89
C SER A 381 -16.26 -25.18 -14.28
N THR A 382 -17.47 -24.62 -14.42
CA THR A 382 -18.18 -24.50 -15.71
C THR A 382 -17.55 -23.52 -16.69
N LEU A 383 -16.74 -22.58 -16.19
CA LEU A 383 -16.06 -21.55 -16.96
C LEU A 383 -14.58 -21.87 -17.23
N VAL A 384 -14.01 -22.91 -16.60
CA VAL A 384 -12.64 -23.37 -16.88
C VAL A 384 -12.48 -23.75 -18.37
N PRO A 385 -13.32 -24.61 -18.98
CA PRO A 385 -13.15 -24.98 -20.39
C PRO A 385 -13.17 -23.80 -21.38
N PRO A 386 -14.15 -22.87 -21.35
CA PRO A 386 -14.14 -21.73 -22.26
C PRO A 386 -12.96 -20.79 -22.00
N THR A 387 -12.55 -20.58 -20.75
CA THR A 387 -11.35 -19.77 -20.45
C THR A 387 -10.10 -20.40 -21.04
N VAL A 388 -9.86 -21.68 -20.79
CA VAL A 388 -8.69 -22.41 -21.32
C VAL A 388 -8.65 -22.35 -22.85
N ASN A 389 -9.79 -22.54 -23.53
CA ASN A 389 -9.85 -22.51 -24.98
C ASN A 389 -9.50 -21.13 -25.55
N SER A 390 -10.07 -20.05 -24.97
CA SER A 390 -9.77 -18.68 -25.38
C SER A 390 -8.29 -18.33 -25.14
N LEU A 391 -7.76 -18.61 -23.95
CA LEU A 391 -6.37 -18.30 -23.60
C LEU A 391 -5.37 -19.11 -24.44
N SER A 392 -5.66 -20.39 -24.69
CA SER A 392 -4.84 -21.24 -25.56
C SER A 392 -4.79 -20.73 -27.00
N THR A 393 -5.90 -20.19 -27.51
CA THR A 393 -5.96 -19.57 -28.84
C THR A 393 -5.10 -18.31 -28.89
N LEU A 394 -5.22 -17.42 -27.90
CA LEU A 394 -4.42 -16.19 -27.83
C LEU A 394 -2.92 -16.45 -27.61
N ALA A 395 -2.57 -17.49 -26.87
CA ALA A 395 -1.19 -17.91 -26.67
C ALA A 395 -0.47 -18.38 -27.95
N LYS A 396 -1.23 -18.67 -29.02
CA LYS A 396 -0.68 -18.98 -30.36
C LYS A 396 -0.42 -17.74 -31.21
N SER A 397 -0.79 -16.55 -30.73
CA SER A 397 -0.54 -15.30 -31.44
C SER A 397 0.96 -15.06 -31.65
N PRO A 398 1.39 -14.53 -32.81
CA PRO A 398 2.77 -14.14 -33.05
C PRO A 398 3.19 -12.88 -32.26
N ILE A 399 2.23 -12.18 -31.64
CA ILE A 399 2.48 -10.95 -30.88
C ILE A 399 3.01 -11.34 -29.50
N THR A 400 4.32 -11.17 -29.28
CA THR A 400 5.04 -11.56 -28.06
C THR A 400 4.36 -11.07 -26.78
N GLY A 401 3.92 -9.81 -26.74
CA GLY A 401 3.20 -9.26 -25.60
C GLY A 401 1.93 -10.06 -25.28
N LEU A 402 1.01 -10.16 -26.24
CA LEU A 402 -0.23 -10.92 -26.09
C LEU A 402 0.02 -12.39 -25.72
N GLN A 403 1.02 -13.00 -26.35
CA GLN A 403 1.40 -14.39 -26.08
C GLN A 403 1.85 -14.59 -24.63
N ILE A 404 2.76 -13.75 -24.10
CA ILE A 404 3.30 -13.87 -22.74
C ILE A 404 2.16 -13.76 -21.70
N TRP A 405 1.32 -12.74 -21.81
CA TRP A 405 0.22 -12.53 -20.86
C TRP A 405 -0.84 -13.63 -20.94
N SER A 406 -1.12 -14.15 -22.15
CA SER A 406 -2.06 -15.25 -22.34
C SER A 406 -1.53 -16.58 -21.81
N LEU A 407 -0.24 -16.88 -22.03
CA LEU A 407 0.41 -18.07 -21.49
C LEU A 407 0.41 -18.06 -19.96
N HIS A 408 0.71 -16.91 -19.36
CA HIS A 408 0.69 -16.80 -17.90
C HIS A 408 -0.73 -16.85 -17.34
N GLY A 409 -1.70 -16.19 -17.97
CA GLY A 409 -3.12 -16.34 -17.59
C GLY A 409 -3.60 -17.80 -17.69
N LEU A 410 -3.13 -18.53 -18.71
CA LEU A 410 -3.41 -19.95 -18.88
C LEU A 410 -2.77 -20.78 -17.76
N LEU A 411 -1.51 -20.50 -17.41
CA LEU A 411 -0.83 -21.15 -16.28
C LEU A 411 -1.64 -21.01 -14.98
N LEU A 412 -2.02 -19.78 -14.62
CA LEU A 412 -2.81 -19.51 -13.42
C LEU A 412 -4.16 -20.24 -13.45
N THR A 413 -4.83 -20.27 -14.61
CA THR A 413 -6.10 -20.99 -14.75
C THR A 413 -5.94 -22.50 -14.54
N ILE A 414 -4.85 -23.09 -15.05
CA ILE A 414 -4.58 -24.53 -14.96
C ILE A 414 -4.21 -24.92 -13.53
N GLU A 415 -3.34 -24.16 -12.87
CA GLU A 415 -2.88 -24.44 -11.50
C GLU A 415 -4.07 -24.50 -10.53
N ASP A 416 -5.03 -23.60 -10.68
CA ASP A 416 -6.16 -23.47 -9.75
C ASP A 416 -7.43 -24.22 -10.17
N ALA A 417 -7.50 -24.74 -11.41
CA ALA A 417 -8.64 -25.53 -11.89
C ALA A 417 -8.78 -26.92 -11.24
N GLY A 418 -7.72 -27.44 -10.60
CA GLY A 418 -7.72 -28.74 -9.94
C GLY A 418 -8.14 -29.91 -10.86
N PHE A 419 -8.95 -30.85 -10.36
CA PHE A 419 -9.43 -32.00 -11.13
C PHE A 419 -10.31 -31.63 -12.33
N SER A 420 -10.92 -30.44 -12.33
CA SER A 420 -11.78 -29.95 -13.44
C SER A 420 -11.00 -29.76 -14.75
N TYR A 421 -9.67 -29.71 -14.70
CA TYR A 421 -8.81 -29.59 -15.88
C TYR A 421 -8.36 -30.94 -16.46
N VAL A 422 -8.49 -32.05 -15.73
CA VAL A 422 -7.87 -33.35 -16.08
C VAL A 422 -8.37 -33.89 -17.43
N SER A 423 -9.63 -33.65 -17.80
CA SER A 423 -10.19 -34.02 -19.11
C SER A 423 -9.62 -33.21 -20.29
N HIS A 424 -9.02 -32.05 -20.02
CA HIS A 424 -8.47 -31.14 -21.05
C HIS A 424 -6.95 -31.28 -21.21
N VAL A 425 -6.26 -31.89 -20.24
CA VAL A 425 -4.81 -32.17 -20.28
C VAL A 425 -4.43 -32.95 -21.55
N GLN A 426 -5.24 -33.93 -21.95
CA GLN A 426 -4.96 -34.73 -23.16
C GLN A 426 -4.97 -33.89 -24.45
N VAL A 427 -5.84 -32.88 -24.55
CA VAL A 427 -5.96 -32.02 -25.75
C VAL A 427 -4.80 -31.03 -25.87
N VAL A 428 -4.33 -30.50 -24.75
CA VAL A 428 -3.21 -29.54 -24.72
C VAL A 428 -1.86 -30.24 -24.93
N ILE A 429 -1.69 -31.46 -24.38
CA ILE A 429 -0.46 -32.25 -24.53
C ILE A 429 -0.33 -32.84 -25.95
N HIS A 430 -1.40 -33.41 -26.52
CA HIS A 430 -1.35 -33.98 -27.88
C HIS A 430 -1.16 -32.92 -28.98
N GLY A 431 -1.49 -31.65 -28.70
CA GLY A 431 -1.26 -30.54 -29.63
C GLY A 431 0.14 -29.89 -29.56
N ARG A 432 0.98 -30.22 -28.56
CA ARG A 432 2.24 -29.49 -28.31
C ARG A 432 3.52 -30.33 -28.26
N LEU A 433 3.48 -31.64 -28.00
CA LEU A 433 4.72 -32.44 -27.89
C LEU A 433 5.23 -33.02 -29.22
N LEU A 434 4.54 -32.81 -30.34
CA LEU A 434 4.99 -33.27 -31.66
C LEU A 434 5.66 -32.17 -32.51
N HIS A 435 5.80 -30.95 -31.99
CA HIS A 435 6.35 -29.81 -32.75
C HIS A 435 7.29 -28.90 -31.93
N PHE A 436 8.02 -29.47 -30.97
CA PHE A 436 9.26 -28.89 -30.45
C PHE A 436 10.43 -29.81 -30.76
#